data_AF-A0A412I414-F1
#
_entry.id   AF-A0A412I414-F1
#
_cell.length_a   1.000
_cell.length_b   1.000
_cell.length_c   1.000
_cell.angle_alpha   90.00
_cell.angle_beta   90.00
_cell.angle_gamma   90.00
#
_symmetry.space_group_name_H-M   'P 1'
#
loop_
_entity.id
_entity.type
_entity.pdbx_description
1 polymer ?
#
loop_
_entity_poly.entity_id
_entity_poly.type
_entity_poly.pdbx_seq_one_letter_code
_entity_poly.pdbx_strand_id
1 'polypeptide(L)'
;MKQKRKVKKIPFTMVLILLILVFVVIPFTILKITEDGQYYVEDLSTSEVQASYKHYIFASFKMDTIDSKYVCIKDENGKILRLQSGIVNLKTKDITENTEYTTDTDETGYVNGNYGADAQYLGTSFNGKEVHFKISGVQAWTDINNVELCFYNDSYTLSTYSVYNSSLIHTISTDIVHGGVNSISIGPAPKFLKKDTIYYSYDGHYFYSSFKDLIEDKKINEEPYYNYYQYTPHRTTSYLNNIVYNDFLSEYGINKTAETYPCMDNESVLYNQANVFLTTQKNYSINASMMFALALNESGFGQSQYAIEYNNLFGHAAIDENPDNANLYNSLADCIQQHAYNYLQKGYLNPEDSRYHGSWFGDKASGINVDYASDPYWGEKAASFYYRLDKNSIDKEKNPIRTVQLSKDLKVYAPNKKDVLYSYKKGNIISIHILKDEHGYYKISSEAPVKKNHLEIDSKYKNSYAYIKKSNFK
;
A
#
# COMPACT_ATOMS: atom_id res chain seq x y z
N MET A 1 -18.76 44.49 75.89
CA MET A 1 -17.51 44.88 75.20
C MET A 1 -17.40 44.12 73.87
N LYS A 2 -17.59 44.79 72.73
CA LYS A 2 -17.37 44.19 71.39
C LYS A 2 -15.97 44.57 70.90
N GLN A 3 -15.05 43.61 70.82
CA GLN A 3 -13.73 43.79 70.22
C GLN A 3 -13.89 44.00 68.70
N LYS A 4 -13.50 45.18 68.19
CA LYS A 4 -13.38 45.44 66.76
C LYS A 4 -12.19 44.65 66.20
N ARG A 5 -12.44 43.65 65.35
CA ARG A 5 -11.42 42.94 64.57
C ARG A 5 -10.73 43.94 63.62
N LYS A 6 -9.43 44.19 63.82
CA LYS A 6 -8.58 44.93 62.87
C LYS A 6 -8.40 44.08 61.61
N VAL A 7 -8.92 44.53 60.48
CA VAL A 7 -8.63 43.94 59.16
C VAL A 7 -7.18 44.27 58.82
N LYS A 8 -6.29 43.27 58.81
CA LYS A 8 -4.91 43.41 58.30
C LYS A 8 -5.00 43.68 56.79
N LYS A 9 -4.69 44.90 56.35
CA LYS A 9 -4.51 45.20 54.93
C LYS A 9 -3.26 44.46 54.42
N ILE A 10 -3.41 43.67 53.38
CA ILE A 10 -2.27 43.06 52.68
C ILE A 10 -1.45 44.21 52.07
N PRO A 11 -0.14 44.32 52.36
CA PRO A 11 0.68 45.39 51.82
C PRO A 11 0.74 45.28 50.29
N PHE A 12 0.64 46.42 49.59
CA PHE A 12 0.63 46.49 48.12
C PHE A 12 1.84 45.77 47.49
N THR A 13 3.00 45.82 48.14
CA THR A 13 4.21 45.08 47.76
C THR A 13 4.01 43.56 47.75
N MET A 14 3.22 43.02 48.68
CA MET A 14 2.93 41.59 48.76
C MET A 14 1.95 41.14 47.67
N VAL A 15 0.99 42.01 47.29
CA VAL A 15 0.12 41.78 46.12
C VAL A 15 0.92 41.82 44.83
N LEU A 16 1.83 42.80 44.68
CA LEU A 16 2.69 42.91 43.50
C LEU A 16 3.64 41.70 43.35
N ILE A 17 4.23 41.23 44.45
CA ILE A 17 5.05 40.00 44.46
C ILE A 17 4.21 38.80 44.04
N LEU A 18 2.98 38.66 44.56
CA LEU A 18 2.10 37.55 44.19
C LEU A 18 1.73 37.60 42.71
N LEU A 19 1.47 38.80 42.16
CA LEU A 19 1.20 38.98 40.74
C LEU A 19 2.42 38.63 39.87
N ILE A 20 3.63 39.05 40.25
CA ILE A 20 4.86 38.64 39.54
C ILE A 20 5.04 37.12 39.61
N LEU A 21 4.79 36.52 40.76
CA LEU A 21 4.93 35.07 40.94
C LEU A 21 3.93 34.30 40.06
N VAL A 22 2.66 34.71 40.06
CA VAL A 22 1.57 34.04 39.34
C VAL A 22 1.62 34.29 37.83
N PHE A 23 1.94 35.51 37.39
CA PHE A 23 1.85 35.89 35.98
C PHE A 23 3.18 35.87 35.24
N VAL A 24 4.32 35.82 35.94
CA VAL A 24 5.65 35.84 35.31
C VAL A 24 6.45 34.61 35.69
N VAL A 25 6.67 34.37 36.99
CA VAL A 25 7.56 33.28 37.43
C VAL A 25 6.97 31.91 37.13
N ILE A 26 5.72 31.64 37.54
CA ILE A 26 5.07 30.35 37.32
C ILE A 26 4.98 30.01 35.82
N PRO A 27 4.45 30.88 34.93
CA PRO A 27 4.39 30.60 33.49
C PRO A 27 5.78 30.40 32.87
N PHE A 28 6.78 31.21 33.25
CA PHE A 28 8.14 31.05 32.76
C PHE A 28 8.78 29.73 33.21
N THR A 29 8.57 29.33 34.48
CA THR A 29 9.04 28.03 34.98
C THR A 29 8.34 26.87 34.30
N ILE A 30 7.03 26.96 34.04
CA ILE A 30 6.30 25.95 33.27
C ILE A 30 6.89 25.86 31.87
N LEU A 31 7.04 26.99 31.17
CA LEU A 31 7.60 27.03 29.81
C LEU A 31 8.95 26.34 29.76
N LYS A 32 9.85 26.66 30.71
CA LYS A 32 11.18 26.07 30.80
C LYS A 32 11.18 24.57 31.11
N ILE A 33 10.27 24.09 31.98
CA ILE A 33 10.14 22.66 32.29
C ILE A 33 9.53 21.87 31.12
N THR A 34 8.76 22.55 30.26
CA THR A 34 8.14 21.96 29.06
C THR A 34 8.99 22.05 27.79
N GLU A 35 10.23 22.54 27.86
CA GLU A 35 11.16 22.54 26.71
C GLU A 35 11.32 21.11 26.18
N ASP A 36 11.16 20.92 24.88
CA ASP A 36 11.14 19.60 24.22
C ASP A 36 12.32 19.38 23.26
N GLY A 37 13.19 20.38 23.07
CA GLY A 37 14.42 20.24 22.30
C GLY A 37 15.09 21.58 21.97
N GLN A 38 15.92 21.57 20.93
CA GLN A 38 16.46 22.77 20.31
C GLN A 38 16.19 22.69 18.81
N TYR A 39 15.52 23.72 18.29
CA TYR A 39 15.03 23.75 16.92
C TYR A 39 15.48 25.02 16.22
N TYR A 40 15.78 24.89 14.92
CA TYR A 40 16.23 25.97 14.06
C TYR A 40 15.27 26.08 12.88
N VAL A 41 14.74 27.27 12.65
CA VAL A 41 13.96 27.58 11.44
C VAL A 41 14.93 28.18 10.45
N GLU A 42 15.17 27.49 9.33
CA GLU A 42 16.17 27.86 8.33
C GLU A 42 15.52 28.00 6.97
N ASP A 43 15.91 29.05 6.22
CA ASP A 43 15.63 29.14 4.80
C ASP A 43 16.89 28.73 4.01
N LEU A 44 16.83 27.57 3.37
CA LEU A 44 17.99 27.04 2.64
C LEU A 44 18.30 27.81 1.35
N SER A 45 17.39 28.66 0.87
CA SER A 45 17.67 29.52 -0.29
C SER A 45 18.68 30.63 0.03
N THR A 46 18.71 31.10 1.28
CA THR A 46 19.64 32.13 1.76
C THR A 46 20.74 31.58 2.67
N SER A 47 20.63 30.31 3.09
CA SER A 47 21.46 29.70 4.16
C SER A 47 21.39 30.46 5.49
N GLU A 48 20.27 31.15 5.75
CA GLU A 48 20.09 31.95 6.96
C GLU A 48 19.21 31.24 7.99
N VAL A 49 19.69 31.21 9.23
CA VAL A 49 18.88 30.84 10.41
C VAL A 49 17.94 31.99 10.74
N GLN A 50 16.66 31.79 10.50
CA GLN A 50 15.61 32.79 10.71
C GLN A 50 15.25 32.96 12.19
N ALA A 51 15.29 31.86 12.95
CA ALA A 51 15.04 31.85 14.39
C ALA A 51 15.44 30.50 15.01
N SER A 52 15.58 30.49 16.34
CA SER A 52 15.76 29.27 17.11
C SER A 52 14.83 29.22 18.33
N TYR A 53 14.37 28.02 18.69
CA TYR A 53 13.38 27.80 19.75
C TYR A 53 13.71 26.56 20.58
N LYS A 54 13.25 26.56 21.84
CA LYS A 54 13.32 25.40 22.75
C LYS A 54 12.06 24.52 22.74
N HIS A 55 11.07 24.92 21.94
CA HIS A 55 9.82 24.21 21.73
C HIS A 55 9.56 24.04 20.25
N TYR A 56 9.31 22.81 19.80
CA TYR A 56 9.02 22.53 18.39
C TYR A 56 7.85 23.38 17.89
N ILE A 57 6.81 23.53 18.73
CA ILE A 57 5.62 24.28 18.36
C ILE A 57 5.90 25.75 18.03
N PHE A 58 6.85 26.40 18.70
CA PHE A 58 7.19 27.79 18.38
C PHE A 58 8.01 27.91 17.10
N ALA A 59 8.87 26.92 16.82
CA ALA A 59 9.54 26.81 15.52
C ALA A 59 8.52 26.61 14.39
N SER A 60 7.51 25.76 14.63
CA SER A 60 6.39 25.51 13.74
C SER A 60 5.60 26.78 13.41
N PHE A 61 5.18 27.53 14.43
CA PHE A 61 4.50 28.81 14.21
C PHE A 61 5.36 29.83 13.48
N LYS A 62 6.67 29.88 13.76
CA LYS A 62 7.57 30.79 13.04
C LYS A 62 7.72 30.39 11.57
N MET A 63 7.88 29.10 11.28
CA MET A 63 7.97 28.59 9.91
C MET A 63 6.73 28.96 9.10
N ASP A 64 5.53 28.86 9.68
CA ASP A 64 4.26 29.19 9.01
C ASP A 64 4.14 30.68 8.64
N THR A 65 4.96 31.57 9.23
CA THR A 65 5.01 33.00 8.86
C THR A 65 5.93 33.31 7.67
N ILE A 66 6.69 32.33 7.19
CA ILE A 66 7.71 32.50 6.16
C ILE A 66 7.15 32.02 4.82
N ASP A 67 7.02 32.94 3.87
CA ASP A 67 6.61 32.64 2.50
C ASP A 67 7.82 32.20 1.65
N SER A 68 8.29 30.98 1.91
CA SER A 68 9.38 30.35 1.16
C SER A 68 9.19 28.85 1.13
N LYS A 69 9.29 28.24 -0.06
CA LYS A 69 9.21 26.78 -0.22
C LYS A 69 10.47 26.03 0.27
N TYR A 70 11.55 26.78 0.56
CA TYR A 70 12.84 26.24 1.00
C TYR A 70 13.04 26.33 2.52
N VAL A 71 12.03 26.79 3.25
CA VAL A 71 12.06 26.84 4.72
C VAL A 71 11.87 25.45 5.31
N CYS A 72 12.62 25.14 6.37
CA CYS A 72 12.50 23.92 7.14
C CYS A 72 12.70 24.16 8.63
N ILE A 73 12.35 23.15 9.43
CA ILE A 73 12.75 23.04 10.84
C ILE A 73 13.80 21.96 10.95
N LYS A 74 14.93 22.26 11.57
CA LYS A 74 15.98 21.31 11.93
C LYS A 74 16.12 21.15 13.44
N ASP A 75 16.57 19.98 13.87
CA ASP A 75 17.05 19.77 15.24
C ASP A 75 18.50 20.24 15.43
N GLU A 76 19.04 20.07 16.64
CA GLU A 76 20.44 20.41 16.98
C GLU A 76 21.51 19.59 16.25
N ASN A 77 21.14 18.43 15.69
CA ASN A 77 22.01 17.59 14.89
C ASN A 77 21.91 17.92 13.40
N GLY A 78 21.08 18.90 13.02
CA GLY A 78 20.84 19.30 11.64
C GLY A 78 19.83 18.41 10.89
N LYS A 79 19.16 17.48 11.58
CA LYS A 79 18.12 16.63 10.99
C LYS A 79 16.90 17.47 10.68
N ILE A 80 16.40 17.36 9.45
CA ILE A 80 15.17 18.04 9.02
C ILE A 80 13.96 17.33 9.65
N LEU A 81 13.15 18.08 10.39
CA LEU A 81 11.93 17.61 11.05
C LEU A 81 10.65 18.05 10.33
N ARG A 82 10.70 19.16 9.59
CA ARG A 82 9.54 19.71 8.86
C ARG A 82 9.98 20.42 7.59
N LEU A 83 9.21 20.22 6.52
CA LEU A 83 9.35 20.90 5.22
C LEU A 83 8.05 21.64 4.88
N GLN A 84 8.09 22.62 3.98
CA GLN A 84 6.85 23.12 3.34
C GLN A 84 6.36 22.15 2.26
N SER A 85 7.30 21.58 1.51
CA SER A 85 7.06 20.58 0.48
C SER A 85 8.33 19.77 0.27
N GLY A 86 8.21 18.49 -0.03
CA GLY A 86 9.37 17.65 -0.31
C GLY A 86 9.02 16.18 -0.46
N ILE A 87 10.01 15.36 -0.16
CA ILE A 87 10.00 13.92 -0.36
C ILE A 87 10.33 13.27 0.97
N VAL A 88 9.69 12.14 1.25
CA VAL A 88 10.07 11.27 2.34
C VAL A 88 10.91 10.15 1.77
N ASN A 89 12.18 10.09 2.17
CA ASN A 89 13.08 8.96 1.90
C ASN A 89 12.82 7.87 2.95
N LEU A 90 12.27 6.75 2.48
CA LEU A 90 11.98 5.57 3.29
C LEU A 90 13.17 4.60 3.37
N LYS A 91 14.20 4.77 2.53
CA LYS A 91 15.39 3.89 2.53
C LYS A 91 16.40 4.33 3.59
N THR A 92 16.04 4.09 4.84
CA THR A 92 16.82 4.47 6.03
C THR A 92 17.27 3.27 6.88
N LYS A 93 16.78 2.06 6.55
CA LYS A 93 17.02 0.81 7.30
C LYS A 93 17.53 -0.30 6.39
N ASP A 94 18.09 -1.34 7.00
CA ASP A 94 18.51 -2.55 6.30
C ASP A 94 17.32 -3.24 5.61
N ILE A 95 17.60 -4.03 4.57
CA ILE A 95 16.56 -4.74 3.80
C ILE A 95 15.70 -5.69 4.65
N THR A 96 16.20 -6.14 5.80
CA THR A 96 15.48 -7.01 6.74
C THR A 96 14.56 -6.26 7.69
N GLU A 97 14.56 -4.93 7.67
CA GLU A 97 13.80 -4.08 8.58
C GLU A 97 12.72 -3.27 7.85
N ASN A 98 11.56 -3.14 8.48
CA ASN A 98 10.45 -2.37 7.94
C ASN A 98 10.30 -1.01 8.63
N THR A 99 9.67 -0.08 7.91
CA THR A 99 9.12 1.15 8.45
C THR A 99 7.64 0.93 8.72
N GLU A 100 7.30 0.83 10.01
CA GLU A 100 5.93 0.77 10.51
C GLU A 100 5.26 2.14 10.40
N TYR A 101 3.94 2.15 10.17
CA TYR A 101 3.13 3.35 10.09
C TYR A 101 1.72 3.12 10.64
N THR A 102 1.00 4.21 10.90
CA THR A 102 -0.44 4.23 11.19
C THR A 102 -1.17 5.07 10.14
N THR A 103 -2.18 4.52 9.48
CA THR A 103 -2.95 5.22 8.44
C THR A 103 -3.82 6.33 9.04
N ASP A 104 -4.34 7.21 8.19
CA ASP A 104 -5.34 8.23 8.59
C ASP A 104 -6.66 7.64 9.15
N THR A 105 -6.86 6.32 9.02
CA THR A 105 -8.00 5.59 9.58
C THR A 105 -7.63 4.75 10.79
N ASP A 106 -6.48 5.02 11.42
CA ASP A 106 -5.96 4.34 12.61
C ASP A 106 -5.62 2.84 12.41
N GLU A 107 -5.40 2.41 11.17
CA GLU A 107 -4.91 1.05 10.86
C GLU A 107 -3.38 1.02 10.86
N THR A 108 -2.78 0.00 11.45
CA THR A 108 -1.31 -0.16 11.44
C THR A 108 -0.88 -0.90 10.18
N GLY A 109 0.26 -0.52 9.60
CA GLY A 109 0.84 -1.22 8.46
C GLY A 109 2.33 -0.95 8.35
N TYR A 110 2.94 -1.51 7.30
CA TYR A 110 4.39 -1.42 7.11
C TYR A 110 4.79 -1.36 5.63
N VAL A 111 5.94 -0.75 5.38
CA VAL A 111 6.65 -0.72 4.09
C VAL A 111 8.16 -0.93 4.28
N ASN A 112 8.85 -1.32 3.23
CA ASN A 112 10.31 -1.42 3.21
C ASN A 112 10.92 -0.52 2.14
N GLY A 113 11.73 0.44 2.57
CA GLY A 113 12.34 1.45 1.70
C GLY A 113 13.32 0.91 0.67
N ASN A 114 13.78 -0.34 0.81
CA ASN A 114 14.65 -0.97 -0.18
C ASN A 114 13.88 -1.40 -1.44
N TYR A 115 12.56 -1.57 -1.36
CA TYR A 115 11.71 -1.92 -2.51
C TYR A 115 10.99 -0.71 -3.12
N GLY A 116 10.85 0.38 -2.36
CA GLY A 116 10.31 1.66 -2.79
C GLY A 116 10.79 2.78 -1.86
N ALA A 117 11.73 3.59 -2.35
CA ALA A 117 12.51 4.50 -1.52
C ALA A 117 11.83 5.87 -1.31
N ASP A 118 11.02 6.34 -2.26
CA ASP A 118 10.39 7.66 -2.20
C ASP A 118 8.89 7.62 -1.91
N ALA A 119 8.45 8.58 -1.11
CA ALA A 119 7.05 8.86 -0.82
C ALA A 119 6.79 10.38 -0.85
N GLN A 120 5.53 10.77 -1.08
CA GLN A 120 5.12 12.16 -0.98
C GLN A 120 5.19 12.62 0.48
N TYR A 121 5.79 13.77 0.75
CA TYR A 121 5.63 14.44 2.04
C TYR A 121 4.29 15.15 2.10
N LEU A 122 3.49 14.88 3.14
CA LEU A 122 2.18 15.51 3.37
C LEU A 122 2.18 16.42 4.61
N GLY A 123 3.16 16.28 5.51
CA GLY A 123 3.30 17.13 6.67
C GLY A 123 4.08 16.49 7.81
N THR A 124 4.26 17.27 8.88
CA THR A 124 4.78 16.78 10.16
C THR A 124 3.73 17.07 11.23
N SER A 125 3.60 16.15 12.18
CA SER A 125 2.71 16.26 13.33
C SER A 125 3.00 17.49 14.17
N PHE A 126 2.00 17.93 14.93
CA PHE A 126 2.08 19.15 15.75
C PHE A 126 3.24 19.16 16.77
N ASN A 127 3.68 17.98 17.22
CA ASN A 127 4.78 17.81 18.17
C ASN A 127 6.13 17.50 17.48
N GLY A 128 6.17 17.43 16.14
CA GLY A 128 7.38 17.21 15.37
C GLY A 128 7.92 15.77 15.36
N LYS A 129 7.16 14.80 15.91
CA LYS A 129 7.65 13.42 16.11
C LYS A 129 7.25 12.44 15.01
N GLU A 130 6.23 12.77 14.25
CA GLU A 130 5.70 11.92 13.17
C GLU A 130 5.59 12.69 11.85
N VAL A 131 5.84 11.99 10.75
CA VAL A 131 5.72 12.47 9.36
C VAL A 131 4.51 11.82 8.72
N HIS A 132 3.66 12.65 8.09
CA HIS A 132 2.59 12.20 7.22
C HIS A 132 3.13 12.04 5.80
N PHE A 133 2.94 10.88 5.20
CA PHE A 133 3.42 10.57 3.86
C PHE A 133 2.40 9.80 3.04
N LYS A 134 2.57 9.82 1.71
CA LYS A 134 1.80 8.99 0.76
C LYS A 134 2.72 8.09 -0.05
N ILE A 135 2.45 6.79 -0.05
CA ILE A 135 3.12 5.80 -0.89
C ILE A 135 2.14 4.71 -1.31
N SER A 136 2.20 4.26 -2.56
CA SER A 136 1.36 3.16 -3.06
C SER A 136 -0.10 3.26 -2.62
N GLY A 137 -0.67 4.46 -2.75
CA GLY A 137 -2.06 4.76 -2.42
C GLY A 137 -2.32 5.11 -0.95
N VAL A 138 -1.56 4.55 -0.01
CA VAL A 138 -1.78 4.76 1.44
C VAL A 138 -1.27 6.12 1.89
N GLN A 139 -2.05 6.78 2.75
CA GLN A 139 -1.64 7.97 3.50
C GLN A 139 -1.50 7.58 4.97
N ALA A 140 -0.31 7.82 5.53
CA ALA A 140 0.03 7.31 6.85
C ALA A 140 1.10 8.11 7.58
N TRP A 141 1.14 7.93 8.90
CA TRP A 141 2.04 8.56 9.84
C TRP A 141 3.10 7.56 10.30
N THR A 142 4.37 7.97 10.31
CA THR A 142 5.47 7.20 10.90
C THR A 142 6.36 8.10 11.74
N ASP A 143 7.07 7.50 12.70
CA ASP A 143 8.06 8.21 13.51
C ASP A 143 9.09 8.89 12.58
N ILE A 144 9.39 10.17 12.84
CA ILE A 144 10.38 10.97 12.12
C ILE A 144 11.76 10.30 12.09
N ASN A 145 12.06 9.39 13.02
CA ASN A 145 13.31 8.64 13.09
C ASN A 145 13.36 7.41 12.18
N ASN A 146 12.22 6.97 11.64
CA ASN A 146 12.19 5.91 10.63
C ASN A 146 12.45 6.43 9.22
N VAL A 147 12.50 7.75 9.00
CA VAL A 147 12.55 8.35 7.66
C VAL A 147 13.51 9.53 7.61
N GLU A 148 13.85 9.93 6.40
CA GLU A 148 14.57 11.17 6.13
C GLU A 148 13.72 12.08 5.25
N LEU A 149 13.69 13.38 5.60
CA LEU A 149 12.98 14.38 4.82
C LEU A 149 13.95 15.08 3.87
N CYS A 150 13.60 15.09 2.58
CA CYS A 150 14.44 15.68 1.53
C CYS A 150 13.66 16.78 0.79
N PHE A 151 14.32 17.91 0.54
CA PHE A 151 13.81 18.87 -0.45
C PHE A 151 13.88 18.27 -1.84
N TYR A 152 12.92 18.58 -2.71
CA TYR A 152 13.02 18.17 -4.10
C TYR A 152 14.30 18.70 -4.76
N ASN A 153 15.01 17.81 -5.45
CA ASN A 153 16.20 18.11 -6.23
C ASN A 153 16.13 17.35 -7.56
N ASP A 154 16.44 18.02 -8.68
CA ASP A 154 16.46 17.40 -10.00
C ASP A 154 17.52 16.29 -10.14
N SER A 155 18.50 16.23 -9.24
CA SER A 155 19.47 15.13 -9.19
C SER A 155 18.91 13.84 -8.59
N TYR A 156 17.74 13.88 -7.93
CA TYR A 156 17.16 12.70 -7.32
C TYR A 156 16.48 11.81 -8.36
N THR A 157 16.63 10.51 -8.14
CA THR A 157 15.94 9.50 -8.95
C THR A 157 14.65 9.12 -8.25
N LEU A 158 13.53 9.68 -8.69
CA LEU A 158 12.21 9.44 -8.11
C LEU A 158 11.45 8.34 -8.84
N SER A 159 10.43 7.78 -8.19
CA SER A 159 9.51 6.86 -8.83
C SER A 159 8.70 7.59 -9.89
N THR A 160 8.64 7.03 -11.10
CA THR A 160 8.02 7.66 -12.27
C THR A 160 7.30 6.67 -13.16
N TYR A 161 6.36 7.18 -13.96
CA TYR A 161 5.61 6.41 -14.93
C TYR A 161 5.88 6.91 -16.35
N SER A 162 5.95 6.00 -17.31
CA SER A 162 6.11 6.33 -18.73
C SER A 162 5.38 5.33 -19.62
N VAL A 163 5.14 5.71 -20.88
CA VAL A 163 4.51 4.83 -21.87
C VAL A 163 5.58 4.26 -22.81
N TYR A 164 5.75 2.94 -22.80
CA TYR A 164 6.68 2.23 -23.69
C TYR A 164 5.99 1.00 -24.29
N ASN A 165 6.10 0.81 -25.61
CA ASN A 165 5.45 -0.30 -26.35
C ASN A 165 3.98 -0.52 -25.97
N SER A 166 3.20 0.56 -25.88
CA SER A 166 1.78 0.58 -25.49
C SER A 166 1.49 0.10 -24.06
N SER A 167 2.52 -0.16 -23.26
CA SER A 167 2.42 -0.50 -21.85
C SER A 167 2.77 0.69 -20.97
N LEU A 168 2.14 0.77 -19.80
CA LEU A 168 2.53 1.64 -18.72
C LEU A 168 3.72 1.00 -18.01
N ILE A 169 4.83 1.72 -17.94
CA ILE A 169 6.02 1.34 -17.19
C ILE A 169 6.03 2.14 -15.91
N HIS A 170 6.20 1.46 -14.79
CA HIS A 170 6.54 2.09 -13.51
C HIS A 170 8.03 1.86 -13.26
N THR A 171 8.79 2.94 -13.23
CA THR A 171 10.19 2.95 -12.79
C THR A 171 10.19 3.34 -11.33
N ILE A 172 10.34 2.35 -10.46
CA ILE A 172 10.35 2.48 -9.00
C ILE A 172 11.74 2.88 -8.54
N SER A 173 11.84 3.92 -7.74
CA SER A 173 13.10 4.27 -7.07
C SER A 173 13.37 3.33 -5.89
N THR A 174 14.58 2.79 -5.84
CA THR A 174 15.10 2.01 -4.72
C THR A 174 16.30 2.68 -4.04
N ASP A 175 16.72 3.85 -4.54
CA ASP A 175 17.69 4.74 -3.91
C ASP A 175 17.60 6.13 -4.56
N ILE A 176 17.01 7.09 -3.87
CA ILE A 176 16.77 8.42 -4.45
C ILE A 176 18.06 9.24 -4.58
N VAL A 177 19.08 8.94 -3.76
CA VAL A 177 20.33 9.72 -3.69
C VAL A 177 21.38 9.15 -4.65
N HIS A 178 21.51 7.82 -4.69
CA HIS A 178 22.53 7.12 -5.48
C HIS A 178 22.00 6.56 -6.81
N GLY A 179 20.71 6.72 -7.09
CA GLY A 179 20.12 6.44 -8.41
C GLY A 179 19.73 4.99 -8.68
N GLY A 180 19.36 4.24 -7.64
CA GLY A 180 18.87 2.86 -7.78
C GLY A 180 17.42 2.82 -8.27
N VAL A 181 17.13 2.01 -9.29
CA VAL A 181 15.76 1.84 -9.81
C VAL A 181 15.43 0.40 -10.17
N ASN A 182 14.15 0.06 -10.15
CA ASN A 182 13.58 -1.14 -10.74
C ASN A 182 12.41 -0.75 -11.67
N SER A 183 12.41 -1.22 -12.91
CA SER A 183 11.36 -0.88 -13.88
C SER A 183 10.49 -2.07 -14.22
N ILE A 184 9.17 -1.90 -14.12
CA ILE A 184 8.17 -2.94 -14.38
C ILE A 184 7.12 -2.46 -15.39
N SER A 185 6.75 -3.34 -16.31
CA SER A 185 5.62 -3.12 -17.22
C SER A 185 4.34 -3.62 -16.57
N ILE A 186 3.52 -2.69 -16.07
CA ILE A 186 2.42 -3.01 -15.15
C ILE A 186 1.09 -3.28 -15.86
N GLY A 187 0.94 -2.90 -17.13
CA GLY A 187 -0.30 -3.09 -17.88
C GLY A 187 -0.37 -2.23 -19.13
N PRO A 188 -1.49 -2.29 -19.89
CA PRO A 188 -1.71 -1.38 -21.01
C PRO A 188 -1.72 0.09 -20.55
N ALA A 189 -1.07 0.96 -21.31
CA ALA A 189 -1.06 2.39 -20.98
C ALA A 189 -2.46 3.02 -21.13
N PRO A 190 -2.93 3.78 -20.13
CA PRO A 190 -4.16 4.54 -20.27
C PRO A 190 -4.01 5.64 -21.32
N LYS A 191 -5.09 5.90 -22.08
CA LYS A 191 -5.06 6.78 -23.26
C LYS A 191 -4.68 8.24 -22.98
N PHE A 192 -4.83 8.71 -21.73
CA PHE A 192 -4.47 10.08 -21.36
C PHE A 192 -2.96 10.26 -21.18
N LEU A 193 -2.19 9.17 -21.04
CA LEU A 193 -0.73 9.21 -20.97
C LEU A 193 -0.12 9.14 -22.37
N LYS A 194 0.86 10.00 -22.60
CA LYS A 194 1.58 10.13 -23.87
C LYS A 194 2.94 9.44 -23.81
N LYS A 195 3.39 8.96 -24.98
CA LYS A 195 4.77 8.50 -25.19
C LYS A 195 5.76 9.65 -24.96
N ASP A 196 7.01 9.29 -24.68
CA ASP A 196 8.13 10.22 -24.51
C ASP A 196 7.87 11.30 -23.44
N THR A 197 7.03 10.99 -22.45
CA THR A 197 6.70 11.87 -21.32
C THR A 197 6.85 11.08 -20.02
N ILE A 198 7.45 11.71 -19.02
CA ILE A 198 7.61 11.19 -17.65
C ILE A 198 6.47 11.75 -16.81
N TYR A 199 5.84 10.89 -16.01
CA TYR A 199 4.78 11.24 -15.09
C TYR A 199 5.13 10.83 -13.67
N TYR A 200 4.53 11.49 -12.69
CA TYR A 200 4.68 11.18 -11.27
C TYR A 200 3.34 10.71 -10.71
N SER A 201 3.37 9.79 -9.75
CA SER A 201 2.20 9.35 -8.98
C SER A 201 2.65 8.54 -7.77
N TYR A 202 2.11 8.85 -6.58
CA TYR A 202 2.31 8.05 -5.36
C TYR A 202 1.10 7.18 -5.01
N ASP A 203 0.07 7.14 -5.87
CA ASP A 203 -1.05 6.18 -5.77
C ASP A 203 -1.20 5.28 -7.00
N GLY A 204 -0.50 5.56 -8.10
CA GLY A 204 -0.69 4.83 -9.36
C GLY A 204 -2.08 5.06 -9.98
N HIS A 205 -2.86 6.03 -9.50
CA HIS A 205 -4.23 6.32 -9.92
C HIS A 205 -4.39 7.72 -10.50
N TYR A 206 -3.78 8.72 -9.88
CA TYR A 206 -3.71 10.10 -10.35
C TYR A 206 -2.29 10.44 -10.75
N PHE A 207 -2.16 11.03 -11.93
CA PHE A 207 -0.86 11.28 -12.55
C PHE A 207 -0.60 12.78 -12.70
N TYR A 208 0.67 13.15 -12.63
CA TYR A 208 1.14 14.54 -12.68
C TYR A 208 2.27 14.66 -13.70
N SER A 209 2.31 15.76 -14.45
CA SER A 209 3.34 16.03 -15.48
C SER A 209 4.69 16.48 -14.92
N SER A 210 4.73 16.87 -13.65
CA SER A 210 5.95 17.29 -12.97
C SER A 210 5.80 17.09 -11.46
N PHE A 211 6.93 17.06 -10.74
CA PHE A 211 6.89 17.04 -9.28
C PHE A 211 6.19 18.28 -8.70
N LYS A 212 6.35 19.44 -9.35
CA LYS A 212 5.62 20.67 -8.97
C LYS A 212 4.10 20.47 -9.05
N ASP A 213 3.61 19.91 -10.15
CA ASP A 213 2.18 19.65 -10.34
C ASP A 213 1.66 18.64 -9.30
N LEU A 214 2.48 17.69 -8.88
CA LEU A 214 2.15 16.75 -7.80
C LEU A 214 1.95 17.46 -6.46
N ILE A 215 2.85 18.39 -6.10
CA ILE A 215 2.73 19.18 -4.86
C ILE A 215 1.52 20.12 -4.91
N GLU A 216 1.20 20.69 -6.07
CA GLU A 216 0.05 21.58 -6.27
C GLU A 216 -1.27 20.84 -6.56
N ASP A 217 -1.26 19.50 -6.51
CA ASP A 217 -2.39 18.60 -6.83
C ASP A 217 -3.04 18.87 -8.21
N LYS A 218 -2.21 19.22 -9.20
CA LYS A 218 -2.61 19.47 -10.59
C LYS A 218 -2.61 18.18 -11.41
N LYS A 219 -3.51 17.26 -11.05
CA LYS A 219 -3.69 15.97 -11.74
C LYS A 219 -4.07 16.14 -13.21
N ILE A 220 -3.55 15.26 -14.07
CA ILE A 220 -3.84 15.26 -15.51
C ILE A 220 -5.11 14.47 -15.86
N ASN A 221 -5.53 13.55 -15.00
CA ASN A 221 -6.74 12.76 -15.15
C ASN A 221 -7.79 13.17 -14.10
N GLU A 222 -9.02 13.38 -14.54
CA GLU A 222 -10.14 13.77 -13.67
C GLU A 222 -10.56 12.64 -12.74
N GLU A 223 -10.71 11.43 -13.32
CA GLU A 223 -11.11 10.19 -12.66
C GLU A 223 -9.89 9.29 -12.40
N PRO A 224 -9.87 8.52 -11.28
CA PRO A 224 -8.75 7.66 -10.93
C PRO A 224 -8.59 6.52 -11.95
N TYR A 225 -7.35 6.24 -12.33
CA TYR A 225 -7.00 5.07 -13.12
C TYR A 225 -6.80 3.85 -12.21
N TYR A 226 -7.51 2.76 -12.51
CA TYR A 226 -7.27 1.47 -11.87
C TYR A 226 -6.76 0.49 -12.91
N ASN A 227 -5.55 -0.03 -12.69
CA ASN A 227 -4.97 -1.05 -13.56
C ASN A 227 -5.79 -2.34 -13.46
N TYR A 228 -6.30 -2.81 -14.61
CA TYR A 228 -7.15 -3.99 -14.69
C TYR A 228 -6.52 -5.22 -13.99
N TYR A 229 -5.25 -5.52 -14.27
CA TYR A 229 -4.60 -6.74 -13.77
C TYR A 229 -4.28 -6.66 -12.27
N GLN A 230 -3.92 -5.46 -11.79
CA GLN A 230 -3.68 -5.19 -10.36
C GLN A 230 -4.96 -5.28 -9.54
N TYR A 231 -6.09 -4.85 -10.12
CA TYR A 231 -7.38 -4.77 -9.47
C TYR A 231 -8.35 -5.90 -9.86
N THR A 232 -7.90 -6.95 -10.54
CA THR A 232 -8.74 -8.11 -10.84
C THR A 232 -8.98 -8.92 -9.56
N PRO A 233 -10.25 -9.18 -9.15
CA PRO A 233 -10.53 -10.04 -8.01
C PRO A 233 -10.10 -11.50 -8.29
N HIS A 234 -9.52 -12.18 -7.31
CA HIS A 234 -9.11 -13.59 -7.42
C HIS A 234 -10.29 -14.54 -7.68
N ARG A 235 -11.54 -14.09 -7.45
CA ARG A 235 -12.77 -14.83 -7.78
C ARG A 235 -13.14 -14.82 -9.27
N THR A 236 -12.34 -14.17 -10.11
CA THR A 236 -12.41 -14.32 -11.56
C THR A 236 -11.92 -15.69 -12.01
N THR A 237 -12.14 -16.03 -13.28
CA THR A 237 -11.71 -17.29 -13.88
C THR A 237 -10.62 -17.03 -14.91
N SER A 238 -9.51 -17.75 -14.82
CA SER A 238 -8.59 -17.87 -15.95
C SER A 238 -9.20 -18.79 -17.01
N TYR A 239 -9.24 -18.29 -18.24
CA TYR A 239 -9.67 -18.97 -19.45
C TYR A 239 -8.50 -19.29 -20.38
N LEU A 240 -7.26 -19.14 -19.90
CA LEU A 240 -6.05 -19.45 -20.65
C LEU A 240 -5.86 -20.97 -20.74
N ASN A 241 -5.31 -21.40 -21.88
CA ASN A 241 -4.97 -22.81 -22.10
C ASN A 241 -3.64 -23.15 -21.42
N ASN A 242 -3.49 -24.43 -21.01
CA ASN A 242 -2.28 -24.93 -20.34
C ASN A 242 -0.97 -24.59 -21.07
N ILE A 243 -0.98 -24.58 -22.41
CA ILE A 243 0.21 -24.27 -23.23
C ILE A 243 0.75 -22.85 -23.01
N VAL A 244 -0.13 -21.87 -22.74
CA VAL A 244 0.24 -20.45 -22.58
C VAL A 244 1.26 -20.25 -21.45
N TYR A 245 1.17 -21.05 -20.39
CA TYR A 245 2.06 -20.96 -19.24
C TYR A 245 3.48 -21.45 -19.55
N ASN A 246 3.62 -22.54 -20.31
CA ASN A 246 4.92 -23.02 -20.74
C ASN A 246 5.52 -22.12 -21.83
N ASP A 247 4.69 -21.60 -22.75
CA ASP A 247 5.13 -20.64 -23.75
C ASP A 247 5.67 -19.37 -23.07
N PHE A 248 4.96 -18.89 -22.04
CA PHE A 248 5.42 -17.78 -21.20
C PHE A 248 6.79 -18.07 -20.56
N LEU A 249 6.95 -19.22 -19.90
CA LEU A 249 8.25 -19.60 -19.30
C LEU A 249 9.37 -19.70 -20.36
N SER A 250 9.05 -20.23 -21.55
CA SER A 250 10.01 -20.39 -22.64
C SER A 250 10.54 -19.05 -23.15
N GLU A 251 9.73 -17.99 -23.12
CA GLU A 251 10.18 -16.63 -23.46
C GLU A 251 11.21 -16.06 -22.48
N TYR A 252 11.24 -16.60 -21.25
CA TYR A 252 12.26 -16.30 -20.25
C TYR A 252 13.41 -17.33 -20.26
N GLY A 253 13.49 -18.18 -21.29
CA GLY A 253 14.53 -19.20 -21.44
C GLY A 253 14.30 -20.47 -20.62
N ILE A 254 13.19 -20.58 -19.89
CA ILE A 254 12.86 -21.73 -19.05
C ILE A 254 12.12 -22.78 -19.89
N ASN A 255 12.73 -23.95 -20.07
CA ASN A 255 12.22 -25.01 -20.93
C ASN A 255 12.32 -26.42 -20.32
N LYS A 256 12.64 -26.51 -19.03
CA LYS A 256 12.83 -27.78 -18.32
C LYS A 256 12.36 -27.67 -16.86
N THR A 257 11.93 -28.78 -16.30
CA THR A 257 11.60 -28.88 -14.87
C THR A 257 12.87 -28.93 -14.03
N ALA A 258 12.94 -28.12 -12.97
CA ALA A 258 14.00 -28.19 -11.97
C ALA A 258 13.79 -29.38 -11.03
N GLU A 259 14.86 -30.15 -10.76
CA GLU A 259 14.82 -31.33 -9.89
C GLU A 259 15.69 -31.17 -8.62
N THR A 260 16.69 -30.29 -8.64
CA THR A 260 17.65 -30.07 -7.55
C THR A 260 18.03 -28.59 -7.44
N TYR A 261 18.39 -28.13 -6.25
CA TYR A 261 18.91 -26.77 -6.02
C TYR A 261 20.45 -26.77 -5.90
N PRO A 262 21.16 -25.76 -6.42
CA PRO A 262 20.67 -24.74 -7.35
C PRO A 262 20.30 -25.36 -8.71
N CYS A 263 19.22 -24.89 -9.33
CA CYS A 263 18.85 -25.31 -10.68
C CYS A 263 19.60 -24.49 -11.74
N MET A 264 19.58 -24.95 -12.99
CA MET A 264 20.09 -24.14 -14.11
C MET A 264 19.11 -23.00 -14.46
N ASP A 265 19.61 -21.96 -15.13
CA ASP A 265 18.81 -20.79 -15.54
C ASP A 265 17.60 -21.17 -16.41
N ASN A 266 17.69 -22.26 -17.18
CA ASN A 266 16.61 -22.77 -18.03
C ASN A 266 15.66 -23.77 -17.35
N GLU A 267 15.83 -23.99 -16.04
CA GLU A 267 15.04 -24.94 -15.25
C GLU A 267 14.15 -24.22 -14.25
N SER A 268 12.95 -24.73 -14.01
CA SER A 268 12.01 -24.21 -13.00
C SER A 268 11.07 -25.29 -12.50
N VAL A 269 10.68 -25.27 -11.22
CA VAL A 269 9.62 -26.16 -10.76
C VAL A 269 8.25 -25.82 -11.34
N LEU A 270 8.06 -24.63 -11.93
CA LEU A 270 6.79 -24.23 -12.55
C LEU A 270 6.62 -24.77 -13.98
N TYR A 271 7.70 -25.22 -14.64
CA TYR A 271 7.63 -25.79 -15.97
C TYR A 271 6.78 -27.07 -15.98
N ASN A 272 5.80 -27.16 -16.89
CA ASN A 272 4.77 -28.21 -16.96
C ASN A 272 3.76 -28.26 -15.79
N GLN A 273 3.70 -27.27 -14.91
CA GLN A 273 2.80 -27.31 -13.73
C GLN A 273 1.44 -26.60 -13.89
N ALA A 274 1.14 -25.99 -15.04
CA ALA A 274 -0.09 -25.21 -15.21
C ALA A 274 -1.39 -25.99 -14.94
N ASN A 275 -1.42 -27.30 -15.22
CA ASN A 275 -2.57 -28.16 -14.89
C ASN A 275 -2.89 -28.21 -13.38
N VAL A 276 -1.90 -28.05 -12.52
CA VAL A 276 -2.09 -28.02 -11.06
C VAL A 276 -2.87 -26.76 -10.65
N PHE A 277 -2.50 -25.60 -11.19
CA PHE A 277 -3.20 -24.33 -10.98
C PHE A 277 -4.62 -24.37 -11.56
N LEU A 278 -4.78 -24.86 -12.79
CA LEU A 278 -6.09 -24.98 -13.44
C LEU A 278 -7.04 -25.95 -12.71
N THR A 279 -6.50 -27.03 -12.14
CA THR A 279 -7.28 -27.96 -11.31
C THR A 279 -7.68 -27.31 -9.99
N THR A 280 -6.77 -26.58 -9.36
CA THR A 280 -7.04 -25.82 -8.13
C THR A 280 -8.13 -24.76 -8.35
N GLN A 281 -8.07 -24.04 -9.47
CA GLN A 281 -9.13 -23.11 -9.88
C GLN A 281 -10.49 -23.79 -9.96
N LYS A 282 -10.58 -24.98 -10.58
CA LYS A 282 -11.86 -25.72 -10.68
C LYS A 282 -12.40 -26.13 -9.30
N ASN A 283 -11.51 -26.40 -8.34
CA ASN A 283 -11.89 -26.86 -7.00
C ASN A 283 -12.31 -25.72 -6.07
N TYR A 284 -11.63 -24.57 -6.15
CA TYR A 284 -11.78 -23.46 -5.20
C TYR A 284 -12.34 -22.17 -5.79
N SER A 285 -12.56 -22.11 -7.11
CA SER A 285 -12.97 -20.89 -7.84
C SER A 285 -12.04 -19.70 -7.54
N ILE A 286 -10.74 -19.94 -7.73
CA ILE A 286 -9.67 -18.95 -7.58
C ILE A 286 -8.87 -18.92 -8.88
N ASN A 287 -8.63 -17.73 -9.41
CA ASN A 287 -8.00 -17.51 -10.71
C ASN A 287 -6.61 -18.18 -10.79
N ALA A 288 -6.47 -19.16 -11.69
CA ALA A 288 -5.24 -19.92 -11.91
C ALA A 288 -4.09 -19.05 -12.43
N SER A 289 -4.37 -18.11 -13.34
CA SER A 289 -3.37 -17.18 -13.87
C SER A 289 -2.82 -16.27 -12.78
N MET A 290 -3.66 -15.79 -11.87
CA MET A 290 -3.23 -14.96 -10.74
C MET A 290 -2.39 -15.76 -9.74
N MET A 291 -2.80 -16.99 -9.38
CA MET A 291 -1.98 -17.86 -8.52
C MET A 291 -0.62 -18.19 -9.16
N PHE A 292 -0.58 -18.44 -10.48
CA PHE A 292 0.68 -18.68 -11.20
C PHE A 292 1.55 -17.42 -11.26
N ALA A 293 0.95 -16.26 -11.54
CA ALA A 293 1.63 -14.96 -11.55
C ALA A 293 2.25 -14.63 -10.19
N LEU A 294 1.53 -14.94 -9.10
CA LEU A 294 2.06 -14.80 -7.76
C LEU A 294 3.21 -15.78 -7.49
N ALA A 295 3.07 -17.06 -7.88
CA ALA A 295 4.15 -18.03 -7.73
C ALA A 295 5.43 -17.59 -8.45
N LEU A 296 5.33 -17.03 -9.67
CA LEU A 296 6.47 -16.45 -10.38
C LEU A 296 7.16 -15.35 -9.57
N ASN A 297 6.38 -14.47 -8.94
CA ASN A 297 6.87 -13.35 -8.14
C ASN A 297 7.56 -13.81 -6.86
N GLU A 298 6.91 -14.67 -6.08
CA GLU A 298 7.37 -15.10 -4.75
C GLU A 298 8.57 -16.05 -4.80
N SER A 299 8.69 -16.84 -5.86
CA SER A 299 9.72 -17.89 -5.95
C SER A 299 10.83 -17.59 -6.96
N GLY A 300 10.85 -16.39 -7.55
CA GLY A 300 11.79 -16.05 -8.62
C GLY A 300 11.66 -17.03 -9.77
N PHE A 301 10.51 -17.04 -10.45
CA PHE A 301 10.19 -17.99 -11.53
C PHE A 301 10.21 -19.47 -11.13
N GLY A 302 10.06 -19.82 -9.85
CA GLY A 302 10.13 -21.22 -9.38
C GLY A 302 11.54 -21.77 -9.30
N GLN A 303 12.54 -20.89 -9.14
CA GLN A 303 13.95 -21.26 -9.09
C GLN A 303 14.56 -21.10 -7.70
N SER A 304 13.82 -20.56 -6.73
CA SER A 304 14.30 -20.41 -5.35
C SER A 304 14.51 -21.76 -4.66
N GLN A 305 15.42 -21.77 -3.68
CA GLN A 305 15.67 -22.95 -2.84
C GLN A 305 14.38 -23.46 -2.18
N TYR A 306 13.57 -22.54 -1.64
CA TYR A 306 12.29 -22.87 -1.02
C TYR A 306 11.31 -23.55 -2.02
N ALA A 307 11.25 -23.07 -3.25
CA ALA A 307 10.38 -23.67 -4.26
C ALA A 307 10.85 -25.08 -4.66
N ILE A 308 12.15 -25.29 -4.84
CA ILE A 308 12.71 -26.57 -5.31
C ILE A 308 12.78 -27.62 -4.20
N GLU A 309 13.38 -27.29 -3.06
CA GLU A 309 13.64 -28.26 -1.98
C GLU A 309 12.43 -28.45 -1.06
N TYR A 310 11.61 -27.41 -0.89
CA TYR A 310 10.50 -27.41 0.07
C TYR A 310 9.11 -27.42 -0.58
N ASN A 311 9.05 -27.48 -1.91
CA ASN A 311 7.82 -27.32 -2.69
C ASN A 311 7.04 -26.04 -2.33
N ASN A 312 7.72 -25.00 -1.84
CA ASN A 312 7.08 -23.79 -1.32
C ASN A 312 7.20 -22.63 -2.31
N LEU A 313 6.14 -22.40 -3.07
CA LEU A 313 6.10 -21.37 -4.11
C LEU A 313 5.80 -19.97 -3.58
N PHE A 314 5.22 -19.84 -2.40
CA PHE A 314 4.58 -18.60 -1.93
C PHE A 314 5.20 -18.05 -0.64
N GLY A 315 6.19 -18.73 -0.07
CA GLY A 315 6.92 -18.30 1.13
C GLY A 315 6.14 -18.40 2.43
N HIS A 316 4.92 -18.94 2.42
CA HIS A 316 4.08 -19.10 3.60
C HIS A 316 4.11 -20.54 4.15
N ALA A 317 3.79 -20.69 5.44
CA ALA A 317 3.90 -21.96 6.14
C ALA A 317 2.79 -22.95 5.74
N ALA A 318 3.13 -24.23 5.65
CA ALA A 318 2.19 -25.33 5.59
C ALA A 318 1.38 -25.38 6.90
N ILE A 319 0.06 -25.32 6.79
CA ILE A 319 -0.84 -25.26 7.97
C ILE A 319 -1.05 -26.66 8.57
N ASP A 320 -0.83 -27.69 7.76
CA ASP A 320 -0.94 -29.08 8.17
C ASP A 320 0.43 -29.53 8.70
N GLU A 321 0.54 -29.54 10.03
CA GLU A 321 1.73 -29.70 10.87
C GLU A 321 2.78 -30.72 10.38
N ASN A 322 3.90 -30.22 9.84
CA ASN A 322 5.20 -30.85 10.08
C ASN A 322 5.87 -30.12 11.25
N PRO A 323 5.94 -30.70 12.46
CA PRO A 323 6.53 -30.06 13.64
C PRO A 323 8.02 -29.73 13.45
N ASP A 324 8.71 -30.40 12.53
CA ASP A 324 10.13 -30.21 12.27
C ASP A 324 10.41 -29.16 11.19
N ASN A 325 9.42 -28.82 10.34
CA ASN A 325 9.59 -27.80 9.30
C ASN A 325 8.25 -27.27 8.75
N ALA A 326 7.83 -26.12 9.27
CA ALA A 326 6.60 -25.45 8.87
C ALA A 326 6.58 -24.97 7.40
N ASN A 327 7.71 -24.94 6.68
CA ASN A 327 7.76 -24.42 5.31
C ASN A 327 7.74 -25.51 4.23
N LEU A 328 7.76 -26.79 4.61
CA LEU A 328 7.80 -27.92 3.68
C LEU A 328 6.39 -28.38 3.30
N TYR A 329 6.11 -28.44 2.00
CA TYR A 329 4.89 -29.04 1.45
C TYR A 329 5.15 -30.42 0.87
N ASN A 330 4.13 -31.29 0.90
CA ASN A 330 4.24 -32.65 0.38
C ASN A 330 4.49 -32.68 -1.15
N SER A 331 4.00 -31.67 -1.84
CA SER A 331 4.19 -31.46 -3.28
C SER A 331 3.81 -30.03 -3.65
N LEU A 332 4.15 -29.60 -4.88
CA LEU A 332 3.67 -28.33 -5.41
C LEU A 332 2.14 -28.25 -5.48
N ALA A 333 1.46 -29.39 -5.73
CA ALA A 333 0.01 -29.44 -5.75
C ALA A 333 -0.61 -29.18 -4.37
N ASP A 334 0.04 -29.68 -3.32
CA ASP A 334 -0.32 -29.40 -1.92
C ASP A 334 -0.11 -27.92 -1.59
N CYS A 335 1.06 -27.35 -1.93
CA CYS A 335 1.35 -25.92 -1.75
C CYS A 335 0.31 -25.00 -2.43
N ILE A 336 -0.02 -25.28 -3.70
CA ILE A 336 -1.00 -24.50 -4.47
C ILE A 336 -2.41 -24.65 -3.90
N GLN A 337 -2.79 -25.86 -3.46
CA GLN A 337 -4.07 -26.09 -2.81
C GLN A 337 -4.18 -25.34 -1.46
N GLN A 338 -3.15 -25.41 -0.61
CA GLN A 338 -3.14 -24.73 0.68
C GLN A 338 -3.15 -23.21 0.50
N HIS A 339 -2.41 -22.68 -0.48
CA HIS A 339 -2.50 -21.26 -0.83
C HIS A 339 -3.93 -20.86 -1.20
N ALA A 340 -4.58 -21.61 -2.10
CA ALA A 340 -5.95 -21.34 -2.54
C ALA A 340 -6.96 -21.41 -1.38
N TYR A 341 -6.89 -22.44 -0.54
CA TYR A 341 -7.89 -22.66 0.50
C TYR A 341 -7.61 -21.85 1.77
N ASN A 342 -6.42 -21.99 2.34
CA ASN A 342 -6.10 -21.46 3.66
C ASN A 342 -5.71 -19.98 3.64
N TYR A 343 -4.96 -19.54 2.61
CA TYR A 343 -4.48 -18.16 2.55
C TYR A 343 -5.47 -17.26 1.82
N LEU A 344 -5.99 -17.72 0.69
CA LEU A 344 -6.96 -16.95 -0.08
C LEU A 344 -8.38 -17.13 0.47
N GLN A 345 -9.01 -18.31 0.32
CA GLN A 345 -10.43 -18.46 0.69
C GLN A 345 -10.73 -18.16 2.16
N LYS A 346 -9.90 -18.63 3.10
CA LYS A 346 -10.10 -18.38 4.54
C LYS A 346 -9.60 -17.01 5.01
N GLY A 347 -8.62 -16.44 4.31
CA GLY A 347 -7.98 -15.18 4.66
C GLY A 347 -8.38 -14.04 3.72
N TYR A 348 -7.53 -13.75 2.74
CA TYR A 348 -7.62 -12.54 1.91
C TYR A 348 -8.90 -12.40 1.06
N LEU A 349 -9.69 -13.47 0.88
CA LEU A 349 -10.97 -13.46 0.18
C LEU A 349 -12.16 -13.59 1.15
N ASN A 350 -11.92 -13.53 2.46
CA ASN A 350 -12.94 -13.68 3.49
C ASN A 350 -13.26 -12.31 4.13
N PRO A 351 -14.43 -11.71 3.87
CA PRO A 351 -14.83 -10.44 4.49
C PRO A 351 -14.91 -10.42 6.03
N GLU A 352 -14.79 -11.57 6.68
CA GLU A 352 -14.76 -11.72 8.14
C GLU A 352 -13.33 -11.86 8.71
N ASP A 353 -12.31 -11.99 7.85
CA ASP A 353 -10.90 -12.07 8.26
C ASP A 353 -10.30 -10.65 8.38
N SER A 354 -9.42 -10.45 9.36
CA SER A 354 -8.80 -9.14 9.61
C SER A 354 -7.90 -8.68 8.46
N ARG A 355 -7.39 -9.60 7.64
CA ARG A 355 -6.53 -9.30 6.49
C ARG A 355 -7.32 -8.92 5.23
N TYR A 356 -8.65 -8.87 5.32
CA TYR A 356 -9.49 -8.60 4.16
C TYR A 356 -9.56 -7.11 3.84
N HIS A 357 -8.78 -6.70 2.85
CA HIS A 357 -8.83 -5.37 2.23
C HIS A 357 -9.29 -5.42 0.77
N GLY A 358 -9.80 -6.58 0.32
CA GLY A 358 -10.19 -6.85 -1.06
C GLY A 358 -9.44 -8.04 -1.67
N SER A 359 -10.08 -8.76 -2.58
CA SER A 359 -9.52 -9.99 -3.16
C SER A 359 -8.65 -9.80 -4.41
N TRP A 360 -8.13 -8.60 -4.66
CA TRP A 360 -7.23 -8.29 -5.78
C TRP A 360 -5.80 -8.05 -5.26
N PHE A 361 -4.79 -8.06 -6.13
CA PHE A 361 -3.40 -7.80 -5.71
C PHE A 361 -3.26 -6.42 -5.05
N GLY A 362 -3.75 -5.38 -5.73
CA GLY A 362 -3.90 -4.05 -5.15
C GLY A 362 -2.59 -3.33 -4.83
N ASP A 363 -2.66 -2.47 -3.83
CA ASP A 363 -1.61 -1.57 -3.35
C ASP A 363 -1.70 -1.44 -1.81
N LYS A 364 -1.02 -0.46 -1.21
CA LYS A 364 -1.04 -0.29 0.25
C LYS A 364 -2.32 0.36 0.78
N ALA A 365 -3.21 0.84 -0.08
CA ALA A 365 -4.53 1.35 0.32
C ALA A 365 -5.66 0.33 0.11
N SER A 366 -5.46 -0.71 -0.69
CA SER A 366 -6.54 -1.64 -1.07
C SER A 366 -6.00 -2.97 -1.60
N GLY A 367 -6.67 -4.07 -1.26
CA GLY A 367 -6.34 -5.41 -1.75
C GLY A 367 -5.32 -6.14 -0.87
N ILE A 368 -4.79 -7.24 -1.41
CA ILE A 368 -3.93 -8.17 -0.67
C ILE A 368 -2.62 -7.51 -0.21
N ASN A 369 -2.08 -6.57 -0.98
CA ASN A 369 -0.79 -5.94 -0.66
C ASN A 369 -0.79 -5.12 0.65
N VAL A 370 -1.95 -4.75 1.19
CA VAL A 370 -2.04 -4.06 2.48
C VAL A 370 -1.27 -4.84 3.55
N ASP A 371 -1.59 -6.13 3.69
CA ASP A 371 -1.06 -7.00 4.75
C ASP A 371 -0.12 -8.12 4.27
N TYR A 372 0.05 -8.31 2.94
CA TYR A 372 0.81 -9.45 2.44
C TYR A 372 2.32 -9.23 2.43
N ALA A 373 2.80 -8.07 1.98
CA ALA A 373 4.22 -7.83 1.73
C ALA A 373 4.66 -6.45 2.21
N SER A 374 5.92 -6.32 2.63
CA SER A 374 6.50 -5.01 2.98
C SER A 374 6.86 -4.19 1.74
N ASP A 375 6.98 -4.83 0.58
CA ASP A 375 7.19 -4.16 -0.70
C ASP A 375 5.93 -3.37 -1.10
N PRO A 376 5.99 -2.01 -1.13
CA PRO A 376 4.83 -1.20 -1.46
C PRO A 376 4.28 -1.50 -2.86
N TYR A 377 5.09 -2.05 -3.77
CA TYR A 377 4.71 -2.31 -5.16
C TYR A 377 4.60 -3.81 -5.47
N TRP A 378 4.52 -4.67 -4.46
CA TRP A 378 4.31 -6.13 -4.62
C TRP A 378 3.11 -6.45 -5.51
N GLY A 379 1.99 -5.75 -5.30
CA GLY A 379 0.77 -5.98 -6.07
C GLY A 379 0.92 -5.64 -7.55
N GLU A 380 1.69 -4.60 -7.88
CA GLU A 380 2.04 -4.27 -9.27
C GLU A 380 2.97 -5.32 -9.88
N LYS A 381 3.97 -5.81 -9.12
CA LYS A 381 4.93 -6.82 -9.59
C LYS A 381 4.23 -8.14 -9.91
N ALA A 382 3.38 -8.64 -9.00
CA ALA A 382 2.57 -9.85 -9.23
C ALA A 382 1.60 -9.67 -10.41
N ALA A 383 0.88 -8.54 -10.45
CA ALA A 383 -0.03 -8.23 -11.55
C ALA A 383 0.67 -8.10 -12.91
N SER A 384 1.92 -7.65 -12.94
CA SER A 384 2.71 -7.54 -14.15
C SER A 384 2.93 -8.89 -14.83
N PHE A 385 3.10 -9.97 -14.05
CA PHE A 385 3.16 -11.33 -14.59
C PHE A 385 1.82 -11.76 -15.15
N TYR A 386 0.71 -11.44 -14.46
CA TYR A 386 -0.62 -11.75 -14.97
C TYR A 386 -0.91 -11.03 -16.30
N TYR A 387 -0.56 -9.75 -16.40
CA TYR A 387 -0.65 -8.99 -17.65
C TYR A 387 0.12 -9.65 -18.80
N ARG A 388 1.38 -10.03 -18.56
CA ARG A 388 2.23 -10.65 -19.59
C ARG A 388 1.77 -12.05 -19.97
N LEU A 389 1.09 -12.76 -19.06
CA LEU A 389 0.51 -14.08 -19.34
C LEU A 389 -0.76 -13.95 -20.21
N ASP A 390 -1.61 -12.95 -19.96
CA ASP A 390 -2.84 -12.68 -20.70
C ASP A 390 -2.61 -11.80 -21.95
N LYS A 391 -1.60 -12.14 -22.78
CA LYS A 391 -1.16 -11.32 -23.93
C LYS A 391 -2.27 -10.93 -24.90
N ASN A 392 -3.21 -11.85 -25.11
CA ASN A 392 -4.34 -11.68 -26.03
C ASN A 392 -5.60 -11.14 -25.32
N SER A 393 -5.48 -10.68 -24.08
CA SER A 393 -6.59 -10.12 -23.27
C SER A 393 -7.78 -11.08 -23.11
N ILE A 394 -7.57 -12.40 -23.18
CA ILE A 394 -8.63 -13.40 -23.12
C ILE A 394 -9.31 -13.34 -21.75
N ASP A 395 -8.52 -13.31 -20.68
CA ASP A 395 -9.07 -13.23 -19.33
C ASP A 395 -9.72 -11.86 -19.11
N LYS A 396 -9.07 -10.79 -19.58
CA LYS A 396 -9.58 -9.42 -19.49
C LYS A 396 -10.95 -9.24 -20.15
N GLU A 397 -11.15 -9.80 -21.33
CA GLU A 397 -12.42 -9.69 -22.06
C GLU A 397 -13.54 -10.52 -21.40
N LYS A 398 -13.19 -11.66 -20.80
CA LYS A 398 -14.17 -12.60 -20.22
C LYS A 398 -14.53 -12.30 -18.77
N ASN A 399 -13.72 -11.54 -18.04
CA ASN A 399 -13.98 -11.18 -16.64
C ASN A 399 -14.26 -9.67 -16.54
N PRO A 400 -15.50 -9.21 -16.77
CA PRO A 400 -15.82 -7.79 -16.62
C PRO A 400 -15.73 -7.40 -15.14
N ILE A 401 -14.80 -6.49 -14.84
CA ILE A 401 -14.65 -5.93 -13.49
C ILE A 401 -15.03 -4.45 -13.49
N ARG A 402 -15.32 -3.93 -12.29
CA ARG A 402 -15.41 -2.49 -12.07
C ARG A 402 -14.77 -2.14 -10.74
N THR A 403 -13.81 -1.22 -10.79
CA THR A 403 -13.12 -0.67 -9.63
C THR A 403 -13.56 0.76 -9.39
N VAL A 404 -13.87 1.10 -8.14
CA VAL A 404 -14.24 2.46 -7.74
C VAL A 404 -13.75 2.75 -6.33
N GLN A 405 -13.46 4.02 -6.04
CA GLN A 405 -13.43 4.52 -4.67
C GLN A 405 -14.84 4.89 -4.24
N LEU A 406 -15.32 4.33 -3.12
CA LEU A 406 -16.70 4.50 -2.71
C LEU A 406 -17.01 5.89 -2.18
N SER A 407 -17.99 6.56 -2.76
CA SER A 407 -18.53 7.84 -2.26
C SER A 407 -19.38 7.72 -0.98
N LYS A 408 -19.84 6.50 -0.65
CA LYS A 408 -20.67 6.15 0.52
C LYS A 408 -20.55 4.66 0.84
N ASP A 409 -20.98 4.27 2.04
CA ASP A 409 -21.03 2.87 2.45
C ASP A 409 -21.81 2.00 1.45
N LEU A 410 -21.25 0.82 1.14
CA LEU A 410 -21.83 -0.14 0.21
C LEU A 410 -22.14 -1.45 0.93
N LYS A 411 -23.42 -1.85 0.89
CA LYS A 411 -23.86 -3.18 1.35
C LYS A 411 -23.77 -4.19 0.21
N VAL A 412 -23.20 -5.36 0.50
CA VAL A 412 -23.25 -6.52 -0.38
C VAL A 412 -24.32 -7.47 0.13
N TYR A 413 -25.32 -7.71 -0.71
CA TYR A 413 -26.50 -8.49 -0.38
C TYR A 413 -26.35 -9.95 -0.82
N ALA A 414 -26.95 -10.85 -0.05
CA ALA A 414 -27.08 -12.26 -0.39
C ALA A 414 -27.95 -12.47 -1.65
N PRO A 415 -28.01 -13.70 -2.21
CA PRO A 415 -28.84 -14.03 -3.37
C PRO A 415 -30.31 -13.62 -3.26
N ASN A 416 -30.88 -13.58 -2.05
CA ASN A 416 -32.25 -13.13 -1.81
C ASN A 416 -32.44 -11.60 -1.88
N LYS A 417 -31.38 -10.82 -2.11
CA LYS A 417 -31.34 -9.34 -2.19
C LYS A 417 -31.82 -8.62 -0.93
N LYS A 418 -31.92 -9.32 0.21
CA LYS A 418 -32.41 -8.81 1.49
C LYS A 418 -31.33 -8.89 2.57
N ASP A 419 -30.79 -10.08 2.80
CA ASP A 419 -29.76 -10.28 3.80
C ASP A 419 -28.46 -9.61 3.35
N VAL A 420 -27.72 -9.03 4.28
CA VAL A 420 -26.43 -8.40 4.02
C VAL A 420 -25.36 -9.41 4.40
N LEU A 421 -24.49 -9.75 3.45
CA LEU A 421 -23.35 -10.63 3.69
C LEU A 421 -22.22 -9.87 4.39
N TYR A 422 -21.90 -8.68 3.88
CA TYR A 422 -20.87 -7.78 4.42
C TYR A 422 -21.07 -6.37 3.86
N SER A 423 -20.25 -5.41 4.29
CA SER A 423 -20.31 -4.02 3.84
C SER A 423 -18.93 -3.40 3.72
N TYR A 424 -18.77 -2.52 2.73
CA TYR A 424 -17.61 -1.64 2.60
C TYR A 424 -17.95 -0.24 3.10
N LYS A 425 -16.94 0.48 3.55
CA LYS A 425 -17.05 1.86 4.01
C LYS A 425 -16.81 2.86 2.90
N LYS A 426 -17.41 4.04 3.04
CA LYS A 426 -17.03 5.22 2.26
C LYS A 426 -15.50 5.39 2.27
N GLY A 427 -14.93 5.69 1.12
CA GLY A 427 -13.49 5.89 0.94
C GLY A 427 -12.73 4.63 0.54
N ASN A 428 -13.26 3.42 0.80
CA ASN A 428 -12.62 2.19 0.35
C ASN A 428 -12.56 2.15 -1.19
N ILE A 429 -11.41 1.77 -1.71
CA ILE A 429 -11.25 1.38 -3.12
C ILE A 429 -11.64 -0.09 -3.20
N ILE A 430 -12.63 -0.41 -4.03
CA ILE A 430 -13.11 -1.79 -4.21
C ILE A 430 -13.18 -2.18 -5.67
N SER A 431 -12.87 -3.43 -5.98
CA SER A 431 -13.06 -4.04 -7.29
C SER A 431 -14.05 -5.19 -7.22
N ILE A 432 -15.04 -5.18 -8.11
CA ILE A 432 -16.06 -6.23 -8.20
C ILE A 432 -15.97 -6.95 -9.53
N HIS A 433 -16.13 -8.28 -9.50
CA HIS A 433 -16.32 -9.08 -10.71
C HIS A 433 -17.82 -9.19 -11.01
N ILE A 434 -18.26 -8.66 -12.16
CA ILE A 434 -19.66 -8.57 -12.55
C ILE A 434 -20.06 -9.85 -13.32
N LEU A 435 -20.92 -10.66 -12.73
CA LEU A 435 -21.48 -11.84 -13.41
C LEU A 435 -22.64 -11.47 -14.33
N LYS A 436 -23.45 -10.48 -13.91
CA LYS A 436 -24.60 -10.01 -14.69
C LYS A 436 -25.02 -8.60 -14.29
N ASP A 437 -25.31 -7.79 -15.30
CA ASP A 437 -26.03 -6.54 -15.14
C ASP A 437 -27.55 -6.82 -15.06
N GLU A 438 -28.18 -6.50 -13.92
CA GLU A 438 -29.63 -6.64 -13.71
C GLU A 438 -30.28 -5.27 -13.44
N HIS A 439 -31.62 -5.21 -13.52
CA HIS A 439 -32.34 -3.99 -13.19
C HIS A 439 -32.14 -3.62 -11.71
N GLY A 440 -31.53 -2.44 -11.47
CA GLY A 440 -31.25 -1.92 -10.13
C GLY A 440 -30.05 -2.55 -9.39
N TYR A 441 -29.54 -3.69 -9.85
CA TYR A 441 -28.48 -4.45 -9.17
C TYR A 441 -27.40 -4.94 -10.13
N TYR A 442 -26.17 -5.08 -9.64
CA TYR A 442 -25.18 -5.99 -10.25
C TYR A 442 -25.21 -7.33 -9.52
N LYS A 443 -25.29 -8.43 -10.26
CA LYS A 443 -24.95 -9.76 -9.77
C LYS A 443 -23.44 -9.89 -9.86
N ILE A 444 -22.77 -10.17 -8.75
CA ILE A 444 -21.31 -10.24 -8.65
C ILE A 444 -20.85 -11.59 -8.12
N SER A 445 -19.60 -11.98 -8.38
CA SER A 445 -18.96 -13.04 -7.60
C SER A 445 -18.96 -12.63 -6.13
N SER A 446 -19.31 -13.54 -5.22
CA SER A 446 -19.15 -13.27 -3.79
C SER A 446 -17.69 -13.46 -3.37
N GLU A 447 -17.23 -12.76 -2.34
CA GLU A 447 -15.83 -12.88 -1.92
C GLU A 447 -15.55 -14.23 -1.26
N ALA A 448 -16.50 -14.72 -0.46
CA ALA A 448 -16.43 -16.06 0.12
C ALA A 448 -17.60 -16.95 -0.34
N PRO A 449 -17.58 -18.27 -0.07
CA PRO A 449 -18.69 -19.16 -0.36
C PRO A 449 -19.99 -18.69 0.32
N VAL A 450 -21.10 -18.73 -0.41
CA VAL A 450 -22.42 -18.31 0.11
C VAL A 450 -23.34 -19.52 0.19
N LYS A 451 -23.89 -19.79 1.37
CA LYS A 451 -24.84 -20.87 1.60
C LYS A 451 -25.93 -20.41 2.55
N LYS A 452 -27.19 -20.71 2.20
CA LYS A 452 -28.39 -20.27 2.94
C LYS A 452 -28.39 -18.74 3.23
N ASN A 453 -27.92 -17.92 2.29
CA ASN A 453 -27.80 -16.46 2.40
C ASN A 453 -26.81 -15.93 3.45
N HIS A 454 -25.85 -16.75 3.89
CA HIS A 454 -24.74 -16.35 4.76
C HIS A 454 -23.39 -16.73 4.14
N LEU A 455 -22.31 -16.10 4.59
CA LEU A 455 -20.96 -16.56 4.30
C LEU A 455 -20.71 -17.88 5.05
N GLU A 456 -20.18 -18.89 4.35
CA GLU A 456 -19.83 -20.18 4.95
C GLU A 456 -18.43 -20.56 4.47
N ILE A 457 -17.40 -20.02 5.13
CA ILE A 457 -16.01 -19.97 4.64
C ILE A 457 -15.42 -21.36 4.36
N ASP A 458 -15.76 -22.38 5.16
CA ASP A 458 -15.30 -23.76 4.97
C ASP A 458 -16.07 -24.53 3.89
N SER A 459 -17.12 -23.95 3.30
CA SER A 459 -17.87 -24.60 2.22
C SER A 459 -17.14 -24.51 0.88
N LYS A 460 -17.48 -25.42 -0.03
CA LYS A 460 -17.06 -25.32 -1.44
C LYS A 460 -17.67 -24.07 -2.08
N TYR A 461 -16.86 -23.32 -2.82
CA TYR A 461 -17.32 -22.19 -3.62
C TYR A 461 -18.11 -22.67 -4.84
N LYS A 462 -19.38 -23.06 -4.65
CA LYS A 462 -20.24 -23.58 -5.72
C LYS A 462 -21.44 -22.65 -5.93
N ASN A 463 -21.47 -21.99 -7.10
CA ASN A 463 -22.52 -21.04 -7.46
C ASN A 463 -22.71 -19.92 -6.43
N SER A 464 -21.63 -19.52 -5.75
CA SER A 464 -21.65 -18.42 -4.80
C SER A 464 -21.66 -17.09 -5.57
N TYR A 465 -22.65 -16.25 -5.29
CA TYR A 465 -22.76 -14.92 -5.86
C TYR A 465 -23.45 -13.99 -4.85
N ALA A 466 -23.28 -12.71 -5.07
CA ALA A 466 -23.90 -11.67 -4.27
C ALA A 466 -24.51 -10.59 -5.18
N TYR A 467 -25.16 -9.62 -4.56
CA TYR A 467 -25.79 -8.50 -5.23
C TYR A 467 -25.36 -7.19 -4.61
N ILE A 468 -25.11 -6.18 -5.45
CA ILE A 468 -24.94 -4.79 -5.02
C ILE A 468 -25.94 -3.89 -5.74
N LYS A 469 -26.45 -2.88 -5.04
CA LYS A 469 -27.34 -1.88 -5.63
C LYS A 469 -26.54 -0.91 -6.49
N LYS A 470 -26.92 -0.76 -7.77
CA LYS A 470 -26.22 0.15 -8.70
C LYS A 470 -26.18 1.59 -8.21
N SER A 471 -27.27 2.06 -7.59
CA SER A 471 -27.37 3.41 -7.04
C SER A 471 -26.39 3.68 -5.89
N ASN A 472 -25.84 2.64 -5.28
CA ASN A 472 -24.86 2.72 -4.21
C ASN A 472 -23.41 2.51 -4.69
N PHE A 473 -23.22 2.10 -5.95
CA PHE A 473 -21.92 1.83 -6.52
C PHE A 473 -21.51 2.99 -7.44
N LYS A 474 -21.13 4.09 -6.78
CA LYS A 474 -20.73 5.35 -7.39
C LYS A 474 -19.49 5.90 -6.73
#